data_AF-A0A1S1K0A6-F1
#
_entry.id   AF-A0A1S1K0A6-F1
#
_cell.length_a   1.000
_cell.length_b   1.000
_cell.length_c   1.000
_cell.angle_alpha   90.00
_cell.angle_beta   90.00
_cell.angle_gamma   90.00
#
_symmetry.space_group_name_H-M   'P 1'
#
loop_
_entity.id
_entity.type
_entity.pdbx_description
1 polymer ?
#
loop_
_entity_poly.entity_id
_entity_poly.type
_entity_poly.pdbx_seq_one_letter_code
_entity_poly.pdbx_strand_id
1 'polypeptide(L)'
;MTHRNACGGDSRASRFSRMLAHSSLYVLPCWLAVCIASWFGFLGPTSRFTAGTVMAACALAALGHRLRGPLCVRCIEEVPTDAPLRAQRKKRWLWLAHFVTRSSGIAVTIIVLVGPQLLSLALPGALSTGIWSTRLRIPMDLWLFAILYSETTHYRLLLWCPYCRGWDDGEPEPSPDPTAFGTKTAR
;
A
#
# COMPACT_ATOMS: atom_id res chain seq x y z
N MET A 1 33.83 -2.54 15.12
CA MET A 1 33.20 -2.86 13.82
C MET A 1 32.99 -4.37 13.76
N THR A 2 31.79 -4.83 14.10
CA THR A 2 31.43 -6.26 14.10
C THR A 2 30.55 -6.53 12.90
N HIS A 3 31.16 -7.10 11.85
CA HIS A 3 30.43 -7.80 10.79
C HIS A 3 29.72 -9.01 11.43
N ARG A 4 28.47 -8.81 11.88
CA ARG A 4 27.59 -9.94 12.19
C ARG A 4 27.11 -10.52 10.87
N ASN A 5 27.78 -11.59 10.46
CA ASN A 5 27.26 -12.60 9.56
C ASN A 5 25.98 -13.19 10.17
N ALA A 6 24.83 -12.58 9.88
CA ALA A 6 23.52 -13.15 10.21
C ALA A 6 23.00 -13.97 9.02
N CYS A 7 23.69 -15.06 8.69
CA CYS A 7 23.07 -16.21 8.03
C CYS A 7 22.24 -17.01 9.06
N GLY A 8 21.37 -16.31 9.79
CA GLY A 8 20.43 -16.90 10.75
C GLY A 8 19.14 -17.25 10.00
N GLY A 9 18.85 -18.54 9.91
CA GLY A 9 17.78 -19.10 9.08
C GLY A 9 16.47 -18.30 9.10
N ASP A 10 15.91 -18.11 7.92
CA ASP A 10 14.58 -17.54 7.74
C ASP A 10 13.57 -18.32 8.59
N SER A 11 13.20 -17.74 9.74
CA SER A 11 12.22 -18.33 10.64
C SER A 11 10.89 -18.50 9.90
N ARG A 12 10.09 -19.49 10.29
CA ARG A 12 8.76 -19.70 9.69
C ARG A 12 7.91 -18.41 9.69
N ALA A 13 8.07 -17.58 10.72
CA ALA A 13 7.44 -16.28 10.83
C ALA A 13 7.92 -15.26 9.77
N SER A 14 9.21 -15.22 9.42
CA SER A 14 9.70 -14.32 8.37
C SER A 14 9.18 -14.72 6.99
N ARG A 15 9.13 -16.03 6.70
CA ARG A 15 8.56 -16.57 5.46
C ARG A 15 7.07 -16.27 5.34
N PHE A 16 6.33 -16.48 6.43
CA PHE A 16 4.89 -16.18 6.48
C PHE A 16 4.62 -14.69 6.31
N SER A 17 5.39 -13.81 6.97
CA SER A 17 5.29 -12.36 6.81
C SER A 17 5.57 -11.90 5.38
N ARG A 18 6.59 -12.47 4.71
CA ARG A 18 6.85 -12.19 3.29
C ARG A 18 5.68 -12.63 2.41
N MET A 19 5.16 -13.85 2.64
CA MET A 19 4.00 -14.35 1.88
C MET A 19 2.78 -13.43 2.03
N LEU A 20 2.48 -12.98 3.25
CA LEU A 20 1.40 -12.03 3.52
C LEU A 20 1.61 -10.66 2.88
N ALA A 21 2.86 -10.18 2.84
CA ALA A 21 3.19 -8.91 2.19
C ALA A 21 2.85 -8.93 0.70
N HIS A 22 3.18 -10.01 0.00
CA HIS A 22 2.89 -10.18 -1.42
C HIS A 22 1.42 -10.55 -1.71
N SER A 23 0.74 -11.20 -0.76
CA SER A 23 -0.69 -11.51 -0.93
C SER A 23 -1.59 -10.29 -0.82
N SER A 24 -1.10 -9.17 -0.28
CA SER A 24 -1.87 -7.93 -0.06
C SER A 24 -2.62 -7.44 -1.30
N LEU A 25 -2.08 -7.64 -2.49
CA LEU A 25 -2.71 -7.24 -3.76
C LEU A 25 -3.89 -8.09 -4.19
N TYR A 26 -3.93 -9.35 -3.77
CA TYR A 26 -5.07 -10.24 -4.02
C TYR A 26 -6.12 -10.07 -2.91
N VAL A 27 -5.67 -9.85 -1.67
CA VAL A 27 -6.55 -9.64 -0.53
C VAL A 27 -7.30 -8.31 -0.64
N LEU A 28 -6.68 -7.25 -1.17
CA LEU A 28 -7.29 -5.93 -1.31
C LEU A 28 -8.60 -5.92 -2.15
N PRO A 29 -8.65 -6.46 -3.38
CA PRO A 29 -9.90 -6.53 -4.14
C PRO A 29 -10.94 -7.46 -3.52
N CYS A 30 -10.51 -8.58 -2.89
CA CYS A 30 -11.43 -9.44 -2.13
C CYS A 30 -12.05 -8.71 -0.94
N TRP A 31 -11.25 -7.94 -0.20
CA TRP A 31 -11.72 -7.09 0.89
C TRP A 31 -12.71 -6.03 0.39
N LEU A 32 -12.41 -5.36 -0.73
CA LEU A 32 -13.33 -4.40 -1.34
C LEU A 32 -14.65 -5.06 -1.74
N ALA A 33 -14.62 -6.26 -2.34
CA ALA A 33 -15.82 -7.00 -2.70
C ALA A 33 -16.68 -7.35 -1.47
N VAL A 34 -16.05 -7.76 -0.35
CA VAL A 34 -16.75 -7.98 0.93
C VAL A 34 -17.36 -6.68 1.46
N CYS A 35 -16.66 -5.56 1.37
CA CYS A 35 -17.19 -4.26 1.75
C CYS A 35 -18.43 -3.90 0.91
N ILE A 36 -18.34 -4.02 -0.41
CA ILE A 36 -19.45 -3.75 -1.34
C ILE A 36 -20.66 -4.63 -1.00
N ALA A 37 -20.46 -5.96 -0.89
CA ALA A 37 -21.55 -6.88 -0.56
C ALA A 37 -22.18 -6.55 0.82
N SER A 38 -21.37 -6.11 1.79
CA SER A 38 -21.88 -5.66 3.09
C SER A 38 -22.69 -4.36 3.02
N TRP A 39 -22.44 -3.46 2.06
CA TRP A 39 -23.23 -2.24 1.89
C TRP A 39 -24.67 -2.54 1.47
N PHE A 40 -24.89 -3.64 0.75
CA PHE A 40 -26.21 -4.10 0.33
C PHE A 40 -26.86 -5.09 1.31
N GLY A 41 -26.20 -5.37 2.45
CA GLY A 41 -26.73 -6.30 3.46
C GLY A 41 -26.59 -7.78 3.10
N PHE A 42 -25.86 -8.15 2.05
CA PHE A 42 -25.62 -9.56 1.69
C PHE A 42 -24.71 -10.28 2.68
N LEU A 43 -23.88 -9.53 3.40
CA LEU A 43 -22.89 -10.05 4.34
C LEU A 43 -23.08 -9.45 5.72
N GLY A 44 -22.97 -10.30 6.75
CA GLY A 44 -23.09 -9.88 8.15
C GLY A 44 -21.87 -9.10 8.65
N PRO A 45 -21.96 -8.51 9.86
CA PRO A 45 -20.84 -7.81 10.48
C PRO A 45 -19.59 -8.69 10.65
N THR A 46 -19.77 -9.97 10.99
CA THR A 46 -18.68 -10.92 11.26
C THR A 46 -17.79 -11.18 10.05
N SER A 47 -18.36 -11.41 8.86
CA SER A 47 -17.61 -11.60 7.62
C SER A 47 -16.79 -10.36 7.26
N ARG A 48 -17.35 -9.18 7.50
CA ARG A 48 -16.68 -7.90 7.26
C ARG A 48 -15.54 -7.67 8.25
N PHE A 49 -15.77 -7.91 9.54
CA PHE A 49 -14.70 -7.83 10.55
C PHE A 49 -13.56 -8.78 10.22
N THR A 50 -13.87 -10.02 9.88
CA THR A 50 -12.87 -11.03 9.49
C THR A 50 -12.06 -10.57 8.27
N ALA A 51 -12.71 -10.10 7.21
CA ALA A 51 -12.02 -9.59 6.02
C ALA A 51 -11.14 -8.36 6.36
N GLY A 52 -11.63 -7.46 7.22
CA GLY A 52 -10.89 -6.30 7.70
C GLY A 52 -9.63 -6.70 8.49
N THR A 53 -9.75 -7.66 9.40
CA THR A 53 -8.60 -8.19 10.17
C THR A 53 -7.57 -8.84 9.26
N VAL A 54 -7.99 -9.64 8.28
CA VAL A 54 -7.08 -10.25 7.29
C VAL A 54 -6.36 -9.17 6.47
N MET A 55 -7.09 -8.17 5.97
CA MET A 55 -6.50 -7.07 5.21
C MET A 55 -5.51 -6.26 6.07
N ALA A 56 -5.85 -5.96 7.32
CA ALA A 56 -4.97 -5.27 8.26
C ALA A 56 -3.69 -6.07 8.54
N ALA A 57 -3.80 -7.38 8.75
CA ALA A 57 -2.65 -8.26 8.94
C ALA A 57 -1.73 -8.26 7.70
N CYS A 58 -2.30 -8.34 6.49
CA CYS A 58 -1.53 -8.22 5.24
C CYS A 58 -0.86 -6.85 5.10
N ALA A 59 -1.55 -5.76 5.42
CA ALA A 59 -1.02 -4.41 5.33
C ALA A 59 0.14 -4.19 6.33
N LEU A 60 0.01 -4.66 7.57
CA LEU A 60 1.07 -4.61 8.58
C LEU A 60 2.26 -5.47 8.18
N ALA A 61 2.03 -6.67 7.63
CA ALA A 61 3.09 -7.52 7.11
C ALA A 61 3.81 -6.84 5.93
N ALA A 62 3.09 -6.18 5.03
CA ALA A 62 3.67 -5.41 3.93
C ALA A 62 4.49 -4.22 4.44
N LEU A 63 4.00 -3.47 5.43
CA LEU A 63 4.74 -2.38 6.05
C LEU A 63 6.01 -2.88 6.74
N GLY A 64 5.91 -3.93 7.55
CA GLY A 64 7.05 -4.55 8.22
C GLY A 64 8.07 -5.12 7.22
N HIS A 65 7.61 -5.65 6.09
CA HIS A 65 8.48 -6.09 5.00
C HIS A 65 9.26 -4.94 4.39
N ARG A 66 8.60 -3.79 4.14
CA ARG A 66 9.23 -2.57 3.60
C ARG A 66 10.25 -1.95 4.56
N LEU A 67 9.97 -1.96 5.86
CA LEU A 67 10.86 -1.37 6.88
C LEU A 67 12.13 -2.20 7.13
N ARG A 68 12.17 -3.48 6.74
CA ARG A 68 13.23 -4.43 7.10
C ARG A 68 14.40 -4.51 6.11
N GLY A 69 14.45 -3.71 5.04
CA GLY A 69 15.64 -3.59 4.19
C GLY A 69 15.38 -3.71 2.68
N PRO A 70 16.40 -4.06 1.87
CA PRO A 70 16.37 -3.98 0.42
C PRO A 70 15.28 -4.87 -0.20
N LEU A 71 14.83 -4.51 -1.41
CA LEU A 71 13.80 -5.25 -2.15
C LEU A 71 14.17 -6.73 -2.26
N CYS A 72 13.23 -7.61 -1.91
CA CYS A 72 13.41 -9.04 -2.16
C CYS A 72 13.29 -9.34 -3.67
N VAL A 73 13.83 -10.48 -4.10
CA VAL A 73 13.79 -10.93 -5.51
C VAL A 73 12.36 -10.89 -6.06
N ARG A 74 11.38 -11.35 -5.29
CA ARG A 74 9.97 -11.33 -5.67
C ARG A 74 9.42 -9.91 -5.87
N CYS A 75 9.85 -8.93 -5.08
CA CYS A 75 9.47 -7.54 -5.30
C CYS A 75 9.98 -7.02 -6.64
N ILE A 76 11.18 -7.43 -7.06
CA ILE A 76 11.79 -7.06 -8.35
C ILE A 76 11.06 -7.74 -9.52
N GLU A 77 10.75 -9.03 -9.39
CA GLU A 77 9.99 -9.79 -10.40
C GLU A 77 8.56 -9.25 -10.61
N GLU A 78 7.96 -8.67 -9.57
CA GLU A 78 6.63 -8.07 -9.62
C GLU A 78 6.60 -6.68 -10.30
N VAL A 79 7.76 -6.13 -10.65
CA VAL A 79 7.86 -4.87 -11.39
C VAL A 79 7.49 -5.11 -12.86
N PRO A 80 6.50 -4.39 -13.40
CA PRO A 80 6.10 -4.56 -14.78
C PRO A 80 7.16 -4.04 -15.75
N THR A 81 7.35 -4.70 -16.89
CA THR A 81 8.29 -4.27 -17.94
C THR A 81 7.94 -2.92 -18.54
N ASP A 82 6.66 -2.53 -18.50
CA ASP A 82 6.15 -1.21 -18.90
C ASP A 82 6.01 -0.23 -17.71
N ALA A 83 6.80 -0.40 -16.65
CA ALA A 83 6.81 0.45 -15.44
C ALA A 83 6.78 1.97 -15.70
N PRO A 84 7.61 2.57 -16.59
CA PRO A 84 7.58 4.01 -16.81
C PRO A 84 6.22 4.50 -17.37
N LEU A 85 5.66 3.78 -18.35
CA LEU A 85 4.36 4.11 -18.92
C LEU A 85 3.22 3.92 -17.89
N ARG A 86 3.33 2.91 -17.03
CA ARG A 86 2.36 2.71 -15.93
C ARG A 86 2.45 3.80 -14.88
N ALA A 87 3.65 4.27 -14.53
CA ALA A 87 3.83 5.36 -13.59
C ALA A 87 3.17 6.66 -14.10
N GLN A 88 3.34 6.97 -15.39
CA GLN A 88 2.64 8.09 -16.04
C GLN A 88 1.12 7.93 -15.97
N ARG A 89 0.58 6.76 -16.35
CA ARG A 89 -0.87 6.49 -16.31
C ARG A 89 -1.44 6.52 -14.89
N LYS A 90 -0.66 6.14 -13.88
CA LYS A 90 -1.07 6.07 -12.48
C LYS A 90 -0.61 7.27 -11.65
N LYS A 91 -0.26 8.40 -12.28
CA LYS A 91 0.23 9.62 -11.60
C LYS A 91 -0.65 10.07 -10.44
N ARG A 92 -1.98 10.00 -10.58
CA ARG A 92 -2.93 10.36 -9.50
C ARG A 92 -2.83 9.44 -8.28
N TRP A 93 -2.64 8.15 -8.50
CA TRP A 93 -2.46 7.18 -7.40
C TRP A 93 -1.13 7.39 -6.70
N LEU A 94 -0.07 7.65 -7.46
CA LEU A 94 1.24 7.99 -6.89
C LEU A 94 1.16 9.29 -6.08
N TRP A 95 0.48 10.32 -6.60
CA TRP A 95 0.24 11.56 -5.87
C TRP A 95 -0.49 11.31 -4.55
N LEU A 96 -1.52 10.47 -4.56
CA LEU A 96 -2.31 10.15 -3.36
C LEU A 96 -1.45 9.51 -2.26
N ALA A 97 -0.53 8.61 -2.61
CA ALA A 97 0.40 8.03 -1.65
C ALA A 97 1.22 9.11 -0.92
N HIS A 98 1.75 10.09 -1.67
CA HIS A 98 2.46 11.23 -1.09
C HIS A 98 1.56 12.22 -0.36
N PHE A 99 0.33 12.41 -0.82
CA PHE A 99 -0.63 13.29 -0.17
C PHE A 99 -0.93 12.80 1.24
N VAL A 100 -1.17 11.49 1.40
CA VAL A 100 -1.50 10.88 2.69
C VAL A 100 -0.37 10.98 3.72
N THR A 101 0.89 11.09 3.29
CA THR A 101 2.02 11.31 4.20
C THR A 101 2.22 12.77 4.58
N ARG A 102 1.56 13.73 3.90
CA ARG A 102 1.58 15.16 4.28
C ARG A 102 0.63 15.43 5.43
N SER A 103 0.90 16.47 6.23
CA SER A 103 0.04 16.88 7.35
C SER A 103 -1.43 17.08 6.96
N SER A 104 -1.69 17.69 5.79
CA SER A 104 -3.04 17.87 5.26
C SER A 104 -3.72 16.54 4.91
N GLY A 105 -3.01 15.59 4.32
CA GLY A 105 -3.55 14.26 4.02
C GLY A 105 -3.76 13.39 5.26
N ILE A 106 -2.89 13.52 6.26
CA ILE A 106 -3.09 12.92 7.59
C ILE A 106 -4.37 13.47 8.21
N ALA A 107 -4.57 14.80 8.20
CA ALA A 107 -5.79 15.42 8.72
C ALA A 107 -7.04 14.93 7.99
N VAL A 108 -7.04 14.88 6.65
CA VAL A 108 -8.15 14.33 5.86
C VAL A 108 -8.41 12.86 6.23
N THR A 109 -7.36 12.06 6.38
CA THR A 109 -7.50 10.64 6.77
C THR A 109 -8.11 10.50 8.15
N ILE A 110 -7.68 11.30 9.13
CA ILE A 110 -8.29 11.30 10.46
C ILE A 110 -9.78 11.69 10.38
N ILE A 111 -10.11 12.74 9.64
CA ILE A 111 -11.51 13.18 9.47
C ILE A 111 -12.36 12.09 8.85
N VAL A 112 -11.89 11.42 7.80
CA VAL A 112 -12.65 10.38 7.10
C VAL A 112 -12.82 9.11 7.94
N LEU A 113 -11.79 8.69 8.70
CA LEU A 113 -11.85 7.46 9.49
C LEU A 113 -12.51 7.65 10.86
N VAL A 114 -12.23 8.77 11.53
CA VAL A 114 -12.65 9.03 12.91
C VAL A 114 -13.90 9.90 12.96
N GLY A 115 -14.07 10.82 12.01
CA GLY A 115 -15.21 11.75 11.97
C GLY A 115 -16.58 11.07 12.03
N PRO A 116 -16.86 10.01 11.23
CA PRO A 116 -18.12 9.27 11.32
C PRO A 116 -18.38 8.67 12.71
N GLN A 117 -17.32 8.20 13.39
CA GLN A 117 -17.44 7.64 14.74
C GLN A 117 -17.77 8.74 15.74
N LEU A 118 -17.04 9.85 15.71
CA LEU A 118 -17.31 11.00 16.59
C LEU A 118 -18.72 11.56 16.38
N LEU A 119 -19.18 11.65 15.13
CA LEU A 119 -20.54 12.08 14.81
C LEU A 119 -21.58 11.12 15.37
N SER A 120 -21.34 9.81 15.30
CA SER A 120 -22.22 8.78 15.89
C SER A 120 -22.30 8.86 17.42
N LEU A 121 -21.19 9.20 18.08
CA LEU A 121 -21.19 9.44 19.52
C LEU A 121 -21.93 10.74 19.90
N ALA A 122 -21.78 11.80 19.09
CA ALA A 122 -22.39 13.10 19.36
C ALA A 122 -23.92 13.12 19.10
N LEU A 123 -24.41 12.29 18.16
CA LEU A 123 -25.81 12.26 17.73
C LEU A 123 -26.40 10.83 17.79
N PRO A 124 -26.54 10.25 19.00
CA PRO A 124 -26.95 8.85 19.18
C PRO A 124 -28.36 8.53 18.63
N GLY A 125 -29.24 9.54 18.51
CA GLY A 125 -30.60 9.36 17.96
C GLY A 125 -30.68 9.44 16.42
N ALA A 126 -29.88 10.31 15.79
CA ALA A 126 -29.98 10.60 14.35
C ALA A 126 -29.38 9.49 13.47
N LEU A 127 -28.42 8.75 14.00
CA LEU A 127 -27.66 7.72 13.27
C LEU A 127 -28.07 6.29 13.62
N SER A 128 -29.07 6.12 14.50
CA SER A 128 -29.66 4.84 14.89
C SER A 128 -30.41 4.12 13.76
N THR A 129 -30.76 4.84 12.69
CA THR A 129 -31.35 4.25 11.49
C THR A 129 -30.22 3.67 10.61
N GLY A 130 -30.24 2.35 10.39
CA GLY A 130 -29.15 1.59 9.73
C GLY A 130 -28.74 2.07 8.33
N ILE A 131 -29.53 2.95 7.70
CA ILE A 131 -29.22 3.57 6.41
C ILE A 131 -28.09 4.61 6.54
N TRP A 132 -28.11 5.45 7.58
CA TRP A 132 -27.08 6.48 7.76
C TRP A 132 -25.74 5.89 8.19
N SER A 133 -25.77 4.85 9.04
CA SER A 133 -24.56 4.14 9.45
C SER A 133 -23.86 3.42 8.29
N THR A 134 -24.62 3.00 7.28
CA THR A 134 -24.08 2.41 6.04
C THR A 134 -23.52 3.49 5.11
N ARG A 135 -24.26 4.59 4.88
CA ARG A 135 -23.82 5.68 3.99
C ARG A 135 -22.53 6.37 4.45
N LEU A 136 -22.37 6.60 5.75
CA LEU A 136 -21.15 7.20 6.31
C LEU A 136 -19.94 6.26 6.21
N ARG A 137 -20.16 4.96 6.00
CA ARG A 137 -19.11 3.94 5.93
C ARG A 137 -18.51 3.77 4.53
N ILE A 138 -19.28 4.05 3.49
CA ILE A 138 -18.83 3.94 2.09
C ILE A 138 -17.59 4.82 1.83
N PRO A 139 -17.56 6.13 2.21
CA PRO A 139 -16.37 6.95 2.04
C PRO A 139 -15.16 6.41 2.78
N MET A 140 -15.35 5.86 3.99
CA MET A 140 -14.28 5.27 4.79
C MET A 140 -13.64 4.07 4.09
N ASP A 141 -14.47 3.14 3.58
CA ASP A 141 -14.01 1.94 2.88
C ASP A 141 -13.28 2.29 1.57
N LEU A 142 -13.83 3.22 0.80
CA LEU A 142 -13.22 3.70 -0.44
C LEU A 142 -11.91 4.45 -0.18
N TRP A 143 -11.85 5.24 0.89
CA TRP A 143 -10.63 5.94 1.30
C TRP A 143 -9.53 4.95 1.70
N LEU A 144 -9.85 3.97 2.54
CA LEU A 144 -8.90 2.91 2.93
C LEU A 144 -8.42 2.11 1.72
N PHE A 145 -9.33 1.73 0.82
CA PHE A 145 -8.95 1.07 -0.44
C PHE A 145 -7.99 1.94 -1.25
N ALA A 146 -8.30 3.23 -1.41
CA ALA A 146 -7.51 4.16 -2.18
C ALA A 146 -6.09 4.33 -1.60
N ILE A 147 -5.96 4.39 -0.27
CA ILE A 147 -4.66 4.45 0.42
C ILE A 147 -3.87 3.16 0.23
N LEU A 148 -4.49 2.00 0.48
CA LEU A 148 -3.79 0.72 0.39
C LEU A 148 -3.37 0.42 -1.06
N TYR A 149 -4.23 0.76 -2.02
CA TYR A 149 -3.93 0.63 -3.45
C TYR A 149 -2.86 1.61 -3.92
N SER A 150 -2.92 2.87 -3.47
CA SER A 150 -1.89 3.87 -3.81
C SER A 150 -0.53 3.47 -3.24
N GLU A 151 -0.48 3.02 -1.99
CA GLU A 151 0.75 2.57 -1.32
C GLU A 151 1.35 1.32 -1.95
N THR A 152 0.53 0.34 -2.32
CA THR A 152 1.01 -0.86 -3.02
C THR A 152 1.50 -0.54 -4.43
N THR A 153 0.79 0.33 -5.16
CA THR A 153 1.20 0.84 -6.47
C THR A 153 2.49 1.63 -6.38
N HIS A 154 2.59 2.51 -5.38
CA HIS A 154 3.72 3.39 -5.16
C HIS A 154 4.99 2.60 -4.90
N TYR A 155 4.94 1.61 -4.01
CA TYR A 155 6.10 0.76 -3.72
C TYR A 155 6.63 0.03 -4.97
N ARG A 156 5.76 -0.46 -5.85
CA ARG A 156 6.17 -1.15 -7.10
C ARG A 156 6.73 -0.22 -8.16
N LEU A 157 6.27 1.02 -8.18
CA LEU A 157 6.67 2.03 -9.16
C LEU A 157 7.60 3.08 -8.56
N LEU A 158 8.22 2.79 -7.41
CA LEU A 158 8.99 3.75 -6.62
C LEU A 158 10.10 4.42 -7.46
N LEU A 159 10.84 3.63 -8.23
CA LEU A 159 11.94 4.09 -9.11
C LEU A 159 11.47 5.02 -10.25
N TRP A 160 10.19 4.96 -10.61
CA TRP A 160 9.57 5.75 -11.68
C TRP A 160 8.55 6.76 -11.14
N CYS A 161 8.43 6.92 -9.82
CA CYS A 161 7.47 7.83 -9.22
C CYS A 161 7.97 9.29 -9.39
N PRO A 162 7.22 10.17 -10.07
CA PRO A 162 7.65 11.55 -10.33
C PRO A 162 7.65 12.43 -9.07
N TYR A 163 7.09 11.93 -7.96
CA TYR A 163 7.04 12.65 -6.69
C TYR A 163 8.14 12.19 -5.70
N CYS A 164 8.70 10.99 -5.89
CA CYS A 164 9.85 10.49 -5.14
C CYS A 164 11.17 10.89 -5.80
N ARG A 165 11.21 10.78 -7.13
CA ARG A 165 12.39 11.16 -7.90
C ARG A 165 12.31 12.66 -8.12
N GLY A 166 13.29 13.41 -7.60
CA GLY A 166 13.50 14.81 -7.92
C GLY A 166 13.97 14.97 -9.35
N TRP A 167 13.14 14.59 -10.33
CA TRP A 167 13.34 14.98 -11.71
C TRP A 167 13.05 16.48 -11.78
N ASP A 168 14.06 17.30 -11.47
CA ASP A 168 14.17 18.57 -12.15
C ASP A 168 14.43 18.26 -13.63
N ASP A 169 13.70 18.96 -14.49
CA ASP A 169 13.65 18.79 -15.95
C ASP A 169 15.00 19.12 -16.63
N GLY A 170 16.04 18.28 -16.50
CA GLY A 170 17.34 18.64 -17.08
C GLY A 170 18.38 17.57 -17.36
N GLU A 171 18.57 16.56 -16.50
CA GLU A 171 19.71 15.66 -16.67
C GLU A 171 19.27 14.19 -16.80
N PRO A 172 19.50 13.54 -17.95
CA PRO A 172 19.36 12.10 -18.05
C PRO A 172 20.42 11.46 -17.16
N GLU A 173 19.97 10.64 -16.20
CA GLU A 173 20.87 9.84 -15.38
C GLU A 173 21.79 9.03 -16.32
N PRO A 174 23.12 9.22 -16.26
CA PRO A 174 24.02 8.53 -17.17
C PRO A 174 23.84 7.03 -16.96
N SER A 175 23.57 6.29 -18.03
CA SER A 175 23.50 4.83 -17.94
C SER A 175 24.80 4.34 -17.30
N PRO A 176 24.76 3.43 -16.32
CA PRO A 176 25.98 2.91 -15.72
C PRO A 176 26.87 2.37 -16.85
N ASP A 177 28.04 2.97 -16.99
CA ASP A 177 29.00 2.61 -18.03
C ASP A 177 29.38 1.13 -17.83
N PRO A 178 29.10 0.25 -18.81
CA PRO A 178 29.45 -1.17 -18.70
C PRO A 178 30.97 -1.40 -18.55
N THR A 179 31.80 -0.40 -18.83
CA THR A 179 33.25 -0.46 -18.61
C THR A 179 33.70 -0.11 -17.19
N ALA A 180 32.82 0.51 -16.36
CA ALA A 180 33.12 0.78 -14.96
C ALA A 180 33.24 -0.51 -14.12
N PHE A 181 32.61 -1.60 -14.59
CA PHE A 181 32.74 -2.94 -14.01
C PHE A 181 33.85 -3.76 -14.67
N GLY A 182 35.04 -3.17 -14.87
CA GLY A 182 36.29 -3.90 -15.05
C GLY A 182 36.22 -5.11 -15.98
N THR A 183 35.52 -5.00 -17.10
CA THR A 183 35.50 -6.04 -18.14
C THR A 183 36.89 -6.06 -18.76
N LYS A 184 37.74 -6.94 -18.23
CA LYS A 184 39.02 -7.29 -18.87
C LYS A 184 38.68 -7.86 -20.24
N THR A 185 38.97 -7.10 -21.28
CA THR A 185 39.05 -7.63 -22.64
C THR A 185 40.17 -8.66 -22.64
N ALA A 186 39.80 -9.92 -22.93
CA ALA A 186 40.76 -10.97 -23.18
C ALA A 186 41.64 -10.54 -24.37
N ARG A 187 42.95 -10.58 -24.17
CA ARG A 187 43.96 -10.32 -25.18
C ARG A 187 44.39 -11.64 -25.81
#